data_AF-A0A832ARG0-F1
#
_entry.id   AF-A0A832ARG0-F1
#
_cell.length_a   1.000
_cell.length_b   1.000
_cell.length_c   1.000
_cell.angle_alpha   90.00
_cell.angle_beta   90.00
_cell.angle_gamma   90.00
#
_symmetry.space_group_name_H-M   'P 1'
#
loop_
_entity.id
_entity.type
_entity.pdbx_description
1 polymer ?
#
loop_
_entity_poly.entity_id
_entity_poly.type
_entity_poly.pdbx_seq_one_letter_code
_entity_poly.pdbx_strand_id
1 'polypeptide(L)' 'MLQTQADKEKLATYVINRSWFIAFSVAFMFGIIWTIIGDNSIKLLFVSIAFLFFLRSAILTEMSAIALNEHH' A
#
# COMPACT_ATOMS: atom_id res chain seq x y z
N MET A 1 31.37 -0.10 -5.68
CA MET A 1 30.59 1.08 -6.15
C MET A 1 29.24 0.71 -6.78
N LEU A 2 29.07 -0.49 -7.36
CA LEU A 2 27.77 -0.96 -7.90
C LEU A 2 26.73 -1.29 -6.80
N GLN A 3 27.16 -1.80 -5.66
CA GLN A 3 26.27 -2.20 -4.54
C GLN A 3 25.49 -1.01 -3.97
N THR A 4 26.15 0.13 -3.78
CA THR A 4 25.55 1.39 -3.35
C THR A 4 24.48 1.97 -4.28
N GLN A 5 24.42 1.58 -5.55
CA GLN A 5 23.37 2.03 -6.47
C GLN A 5 22.15 1.11 -6.38
N ALA A 6 22.37 -0.21 -6.36
CA ALA A 6 21.31 -1.19 -6.18
C ALA A 6 20.58 -1.03 -4.82
N ASP A 7 21.31 -0.74 -3.74
CA ASP A 7 20.71 -0.52 -2.42
C ASP A 7 19.86 0.76 -2.37
N LYS A 8 20.27 1.82 -3.08
CA LYS A 8 19.49 3.07 -3.19
C LYS A 8 18.20 2.86 -3.99
N GLU A 9 18.25 2.07 -5.05
CA GLU A 9 17.08 1.74 -5.88
C GLU A 9 16.05 0.90 -5.11
N LYS A 10 16.51 -0.08 -4.33
CA LYS A 10 15.66 -0.87 -3.43
C LYS A 10 15.04 -0.01 -2.33
N LEU A 11 15.82 0.89 -1.73
CA LEU A 11 15.32 1.84 -0.72
C LEU A 11 14.26 2.78 -1.31
N ALA A 12 14.48 3.31 -2.51
CA ALA A 12 13.51 4.15 -3.21
C ALA A 12 12.20 3.38 -3.50
N THR A 13 12.32 2.13 -3.96
CA THR A 13 11.16 1.26 -4.22
C THR A 13 10.37 0.99 -2.94
N TYR A 14 11.05 0.70 -1.83
CA TYR A 14 10.41 0.52 -0.52
C TYR A 14 9.66 1.79 -0.06
N VAL A 15 10.29 2.96 -0.16
CA VAL A 15 9.66 4.24 0.23
C VAL A 15 8.43 4.55 -0.62
N ILE A 16 8.51 4.29 -1.93
CA ILE A 16 7.37 4.45 -2.85
C ILE A 16 6.25 3.48 -2.47
N ASN A 17 6.54 2.18 -2.35
CA ASN A 17 5.53 1.17 -1.99
C ASN A 17 4.86 1.47 -0.65
N ARG A 18 5.64 1.90 0.35
CA ARG A 18 5.13 2.32 1.65
C ARG A 18 4.21 3.55 1.54
N SER A 19 4.57 4.52 0.71
CA SER A 19 3.73 5.71 0.47
C SER A 19 2.40 5.35 -0.20
N TRP A 20 2.43 4.45 -1.18
CA TRP A 20 1.22 3.90 -1.80
C TRP A 20 0.34 3.15 -0.79
N PHE A 21 0.94 2.32 0.06
CA PHE A 21 0.23 1.63 1.13
C PHE A 21 -0.50 2.60 2.06
N ILE A 22 0.17 3.67 2.50
CA ILE A 22 -0.45 4.73 3.34
C ILE A 22 -1.62 5.39 2.60
N ALA A 23 -1.44 5.78 1.33
CA ALA A 23 -2.49 6.40 0.55
C ALA A 23 -3.74 5.51 0.42
N PHE A 24 -3.56 4.21 0.13
CA PHE A 24 -4.68 3.26 0.08
C PHE A 24 -5.30 2.99 1.45
N SER A 25 -4.51 3.01 2.53
CA SER A 25 -5.03 2.88 3.91
C SER A 25 -5.98 4.02 4.26
N VAL A 26 -5.56 5.26 3.95
CA VAL A 26 -6.37 6.47 4.17
C VAL A 26 -7.64 6.43 3.32
N ALA A 27 -7.51 6.07 2.03
CA ALA A 27 -8.66 5.92 1.13
C ALA A 27 -9.66 4.85 1.61
N PHE A 28 -9.16 3.73 2.13
CA PHE A 28 -9.99 2.66 2.69
C PHE A 28 -10.73 3.13 3.96
N MET A 29 -10.03 3.78 4.90
CA MET A 29 -10.67 4.35 6.09
C MET A 29 -11.74 5.38 5.74
N PHE A 30 -11.46 6.27 4.79
CA PHE A 30 -12.44 7.24 4.30
C PHE A 30 -13.64 6.54 3.67
N GLY A 31 -13.41 5.50 2.86
CA GLY A 31 -14.47 4.67 2.28
C GLY A 31 -15.37 4.01 3.33
N ILE A 32 -14.80 3.50 4.43
CA ILE A 32 -15.57 2.92 5.54
C ILE A 32 -16.46 3.98 6.18
N ILE A 33 -15.89 5.13 6.56
CA ILE A 33 -16.64 6.24 7.16
C ILE A 33 -17.77 6.70 6.22
N TRP A 34 -17.46 6.80 4.93
CA TRP A 34 -18.42 7.18 3.90
C TRP A 34 -19.55 6.16 3.70
N THR A 35 -19.27 4.87 3.89
CA THR A 35 -20.27 3.81 3.76
C THR A 35 -21.26 3.81 4.92
N ILE A 36 -20.84 4.26 6.09
CA ILE A 36 -21.72 4.45 7.25
C ILE A 36 -22.72 5.59 7.00
N ILE A 37 -22.32 6.61 6.23
CA ILE A 37 -23.15 7.79 5.94
C ILE A 37 -23.97 7.54 4.66
N GLY A 38 -25.01 6.71 4.77
CA GLY A 38 -26.12 6.62 3.81
C GLY A 38 -26.19 5.34 2.98
N ASP A 39 -27.42 4.87 2.74
CA ASP A 39 -27.75 3.66 2.00
C ASP A 39 -27.50 3.81 0.49
N ASN A 40 -26.36 3.33 0.02
CA ASN A 40 -26.13 3.17 -1.42
C ASN A 40 -25.17 2.00 -1.67
N SER A 41 -25.65 0.97 -2.38
CA SER A 41 -24.92 -0.26 -2.67
C SER A 41 -23.58 -0.04 -3.37
N ILE A 42 -23.44 1.10 -4.06
CA ILE A 42 -22.19 1.49 -4.73
C ILE A 42 -21.03 1.75 -3.75
N LYS A 43 -21.33 2.14 -2.50
CA LYS A 43 -20.32 2.42 -1.47
C LYS A 43 -19.64 1.15 -0.98
N LEU A 44 -20.40 0.06 -0.84
CA LEU A 44 -19.88 -1.25 -0.47
C LEU A 44 -18.91 -1.80 -1.52
N LEU A 45 -19.23 -1.61 -2.80
CA LEU A 45 -18.34 -1.95 -3.92
C LEU A 45 -17.06 -1.11 -3.87
N PHE A 46 -17.17 0.20 -3.63
CA PHE A 46 -16.01 1.07 -3.48
C PHE A 46 -15.08 0.62 -2.33
N VAL A 47 -15.64 0.32 -1.15
CA VAL A 47 -14.86 -0.16 0.01
C VAL A 47 -14.21 -1.50 -0.29
N SER A 48 -14.92 -2.43 -0.95
CA SER A 48 -14.37 -3.73 -1.33
C SER A 48 -13.19 -3.60 -2.30
N ILE A 49 -13.29 -2.70 -3.29
CA ILE A 49 -12.19 -2.44 -4.22
C ILE A 49 -11.03 -1.76 -3.51
N ALA A 50 -11.29 -0.74 -2.68
CA ALA A 50 -10.27 -0.07 -1.88
C ALA A 50 -9.52 -1.04 -0.94
N PHE A 51 -10.25 -2.00 -0.36
CA PHE A 51 -9.68 -3.06 0.46
C PHE A 51 -8.72 -3.96 -0.34
N LEU A 52 -9.09 -4.37 -1.55
CA LEU A 52 -8.21 -5.17 -2.42
C LEU A 52 -6.91 -4.44 -2.77
N PHE A 53 -6.99 -3.13 -3.07
CA PHE A 53 -5.80 -2.31 -3.34
C PHE A 53 -4.93 -2.10 -2.10
N PHE A 54 -5.56 -1.91 -0.94
CA PHE A 54 -4.86 -1.86 0.35
C PHE A 54 -4.11 -3.17 0.61
N LEU A 55 -4.76 -4.32 0.44
CA LEU A 55 -4.16 -5.64 0.67
C LEU A 55 -3.00 -5.91 -0.29
N ARG A 56 -3.17 -5.57 -1.58
CA ARG A 56 -2.11 -5.67 -2.58
C ARG A 56 -0.90 -4.81 -2.20
N SER A 57 -1.13 -3.58 -1.75
CA SER A 57 -0.06 -2.66 -1.38
C SER A 57 0.64 -3.07 -0.08
N ALA A 58 -0.09 -3.71 0.84
CA ALA A 58 0.48 -4.30 2.05
C ALA A 58 1.49 -5.40 1.68
N ILE A 59 1.08 -6.35 0.85
CA ILE A 59 1.93 -7.46 0.39
C ILE A 59 3.18 -6.93 -0.33
N LEU A 60 3.03 -5.96 -1.24
CA LEU A 60 4.16 -5.35 -1.95
C LEU A 60 5.14 -4.63 -1.01
N THR A 61 4.62 -4.00 0.04
CA THR A 61 5.45 -3.32 1.04
C THR A 61 6.24 -4.34 1.86
N GLU A 62 5.60 -5.39 2.36
CA GLU A 62 6.26 -6.48 3.09
C GLU A 62 7.32 -7.19 2.25
N MET A 63 7.01 -7.54 1.00
CA MET A 63 8.00 -8.15 0.08
C MET A 63 9.19 -7.23 -0.17
N SER A 64 8.95 -5.92 -0.35
CA SER A 64 10.03 -4.95 -0.53
C SER A 64 10.87 -4.74 0.73
N ALA A 65 10.28 -4.89 1.93
CA ALA A 65 10.99 -4.83 3.20
C ALA A 65 11.89 -6.05 3.40
N ILE A 66 11.41 -7.26 3.06
CA ILE A 66 12.19 -8.50 3.11
C ILE A 66 13.39 -8.42 2.17
N ALA A 67 13.19 -7.98 0.92
CA ALA A 67 14.25 -7.84 -0.07
C ALA A 67 15.33 -6.79 0.31
N LEU A 68 14.99 -5.85 1.19
CA LEU A 68 15.92 -4.88 1.76
C LEU A 68 16.71 -5.48 2.95
N ASN A 69 16.06 -6.33 3.76
CA ASN A 69 16.68 -6.98 4.93
C ASN A 69 17.58 -8.17 4.60
N GLU A 70 17.35 -8.92 3.51
CA GLU A 70 18.17 -10.09 3.14
C GLU A 70 19.58 -9.73 2.60
N HIS A 71 19.88 -8.45 2.36
CA HIS A 71 21.17 -8.00 1.81
C HIS A 71 22.10 -7.31 2.83
N HIS A 72 21.70 -7.26 4.10
CA HIS A 72 22.51 -6.81 5.23
C HIS A 72 23.09 -8.01 6.00
#